data_AF-I4H1Z2-F1
#
_entry.id   AF-I4H1Z2-F1
#
_cell.length_a   1.000
_cell.length_b   1.000
_cell.length_c   1.000
_cell.angle_alpha   90.00
_cell.angle_beta   90.00
_cell.angle_gamma   90.00
#
_symmetry.space_group_name_H-M   'P 1'
#
loop_
_entity.id
_entity.type
_entity.pdbx_description
1 polymer ?
#
loop_
_entity_poly.entity_id
_entity_poly.type
_entity_poly.pdbx_seq_one_letter_code
_entity_poly.pdbx_strand_id
1 'polypeptide(L)'
;MEGFKEHEAQPLLRGLAEKVSNPQTVLKEVFAWTNGQPFLTQKLCQLIRTAASPIPPNGEASWIEDLVQKKIIDNWESQDEPEHLRTIRDRLLNSHRSQLLLRLYERILREKEVIAEDSPPEKELLLSGLVIKDQGWLRVHNPIYQAIFNLDWLARAKST
;
A
#
# COMPACT_ATOMS: atom_id res chain seq x y z
N MET A 1 11.33 6.35 -4.41
CA MET A 1 10.86 7.36 -3.43
C MET A 1 11.03 6.74 -2.07
N GLU A 2 11.88 7.30 -1.22
CA GLU A 2 11.96 6.89 0.17
C GLU A 2 10.62 7.22 0.86
N GLY A 3 10.04 6.27 1.57
CA GLY A 3 8.83 6.48 2.36
C GLY A 3 9.09 7.42 3.54
N PHE A 4 8.03 8.01 4.09
CA PHE A 4 8.13 8.86 5.28
C PHE A 4 8.81 8.10 6.43
N LYS A 5 9.84 8.72 7.02
CA LYS A 5 10.42 8.28 8.28
C LYS A 5 9.57 8.82 9.45
N GLU A 6 9.62 8.15 10.59
CA GLU A 6 8.83 8.47 11.80
C GLU A 6 8.87 9.95 12.22
N HIS A 7 10.04 10.60 12.08
CA HIS A 7 10.19 12.02 12.38
C HIS A 7 9.55 12.95 11.35
N GLU A 8 9.42 12.52 10.09
CA GLU A 8 8.80 13.30 9.00
C GLU A 8 7.27 13.25 9.07
N ALA A 9 6.71 12.27 9.80
CA ALA A 9 5.27 12.16 10.06
C ALA A 9 4.79 12.96 11.29
N GLN A 10 5.66 13.70 11.97
CA GLN A 10 5.25 14.54 13.12
C GLN A 10 4.11 15.55 12.82
N PRO A 11 4.04 16.19 11.64
CA PRO A 11 2.89 17.03 11.29
C PRO A 11 1.57 16.25 11.22
N LEU A 12 1.63 14.98 10.80
CA LEU A 12 0.46 14.09 10.75
C LEU A 12 -0.03 13.74 12.16
N LEU A 13 0.89 13.53 13.12
CA LEU A 13 0.56 13.27 14.52
C LEU A 13 -0.22 14.41 15.17
N ARG A 14 0.13 15.68 14.88
CA ARG A 14 -0.61 16.84 15.41
C ARG A 14 -2.07 16.85 14.94
N GLY A 15 -2.32 16.46 13.68
CA GLY A 15 -3.68 16.36 13.14
C GLY A 15 -4.50 15.19 13.68
N LEU A 16 -3.86 14.23 14.34
CA LEU A 16 -4.50 13.05 14.94
C LEU A 16 -4.69 13.17 16.45
N ALA A 17 -3.92 14.03 17.13
CA ALA A 17 -3.84 14.13 18.59
C ALA A 17 -5.20 14.34 19.29
N GLU A 18 -6.17 14.99 18.65
CA GLU A 18 -7.51 15.22 19.22
C GLU A 18 -8.43 13.99 19.15
N LYS A 19 -8.08 12.98 18.35
CA LYS A 19 -8.90 11.80 18.07
C LYS A 19 -8.36 10.51 18.69
N VAL A 20 -7.09 10.52 19.11
CA VAL A 20 -6.37 9.29 19.48
C VAL A 20 -5.73 9.44 20.85
N SER A 21 -5.96 8.45 21.72
CA SER A 21 -5.36 8.42 23.06
C SER A 21 -3.87 8.11 23.02
N ASN A 22 -3.40 7.41 21.99
CA ASN A 22 -2.01 7.04 21.79
C ASN A 22 -1.55 7.29 20.34
N PRO A 23 -1.13 8.52 19.99
CA PRO A 23 -0.75 8.88 18.62
C PRO A 23 0.43 8.07 18.07
N GLN A 24 1.36 7.64 18.93
CA GLN A 24 2.55 6.89 18.51
C GLN A 24 2.19 5.47 18.06
N THR A 25 1.34 4.77 18.84
CA THR A 25 0.84 3.45 18.43
C THR A 25 0.07 3.56 17.12
N VAL A 26 -0.82 4.54 16.96
CA VAL A 26 -1.57 4.75 15.72
C VAL A 26 -0.63 4.95 14.53
N LEU A 27 0.40 5.80 14.67
CA LEU A 27 1.34 6.04 13.58
C LEU A 27 2.13 4.78 13.19
N LYS A 28 2.55 3.99 14.19
CA LYS A 28 3.21 2.70 13.96
C LYS A 28 2.33 1.75 13.13
N GLU A 29 1.05 1.65 13.46
CA GLU A 29 0.09 0.83 12.72
C GLU A 29 -0.17 1.38 11.31
N VAL A 30 -0.27 2.71 11.15
CA VAL A 30 -0.36 3.33 9.82
C VAL A 30 0.83 2.92 8.96
N PHE A 31 2.05 3.02 9.49
CA PHE A 31 3.25 2.63 8.76
C PHE A 31 3.36 1.12 8.54
N ALA A 32 2.86 0.29 9.44
CA ALA A 32 2.79 -1.15 9.22
C ALA A 32 1.97 -1.46 7.95
N TRP A 33 0.88 -0.72 7.70
CA TRP A 33 0.05 -0.89 6.51
C TRP A 33 0.55 -0.21 5.25
N THR A 34 1.20 0.95 5.37
CA THR A 34 1.58 1.79 4.21
C THR A 34 3.05 1.72 3.85
N ASN A 35 3.89 1.18 4.75
CA ASN A 35 5.34 1.24 4.69
C ASN A 35 5.88 2.65 4.41
N GLY A 36 5.20 3.67 4.96
CA GLY A 36 5.56 5.08 4.77
C GLY A 36 5.29 5.62 3.36
N GLN A 37 4.61 4.88 2.48
CA GLN A 37 4.26 5.36 1.14
C GLN A 37 3.43 6.65 1.27
N PRO A 38 3.85 7.79 0.66
CA PRO A 38 3.29 9.09 0.99
C PRO A 38 1.76 9.22 0.82
N PHE A 39 1.24 8.71 -0.30
CA PHE A 39 -0.18 8.82 -0.64
C PHE A 39 -1.07 8.04 0.34
N LEU A 40 -0.79 6.75 0.54
CA LEU A 40 -1.52 5.85 1.43
C LEU A 40 -1.39 6.30 2.88
N THR A 41 -0.20 6.75 3.29
CA THR A 41 0.02 7.30 4.64
C THR A 41 -0.87 8.50 4.89
N GLN A 42 -0.92 9.45 3.96
CA GLN A 42 -1.79 10.62 4.07
C GLN A 42 -3.28 10.23 4.03
N LYS A 43 -3.67 9.34 3.10
CA LYS A 43 -5.06 8.85 2.95
C LYS A 43 -5.54 8.15 4.23
N LEU A 44 -4.74 7.25 4.79
CA LEU A 44 -5.09 6.54 6.02
C LEU A 44 -5.16 7.49 7.22
N CYS A 45 -4.19 8.39 7.40
CA CYS A 45 -4.27 9.43 8.44
C CYS A 45 -5.55 10.29 8.31
N GLN A 46 -5.94 10.65 7.08
CA GLN A 46 -7.17 11.40 6.84
C GLN A 46 -8.41 10.59 7.23
N LEU A 47 -8.49 9.30 6.85
CA LEU A 47 -9.59 8.42 7.21
C LEU A 47 -9.72 8.24 8.73
N ILE A 48 -8.58 8.13 9.44
CA ILE A 48 -8.57 8.05 10.90
C ILE A 48 -9.16 9.33 11.50
N ARG A 49 -8.71 10.50 11.02
CA ARG A 49 -9.17 11.80 11.52
C ARG A 49 -10.67 12.03 11.32
N THR A 50 -11.23 11.56 10.20
CA THR A 50 -12.66 11.73 9.87
C THR A 50 -13.55 10.60 10.37
N ALA A 51 -12.99 9.58 11.03
CA ALA A 51 -13.77 8.49 11.57
C ALA A 51 -14.76 8.97 12.65
N ALA A 52 -15.98 8.42 12.58
CA ALA A 52 -17.06 8.77 13.48
C ALA A 52 -16.82 8.24 14.90
N SER A 53 -16.29 7.02 15.01
CA SER A 53 -16.00 6.37 16.29
C SER A 53 -14.57 6.68 16.75
N PRO A 54 -14.35 6.91 18.05
CA PRO A 54 -13.00 7.02 18.59
C PRO A 54 -12.27 5.67 18.50
N ILE A 55 -10.94 5.73 18.50
CA ILE A 55 -10.12 4.52 18.55
C ILE A 55 -10.13 4.00 20.00
N PRO A 56 -10.48 2.71 20.23
CA PRO A 56 -10.45 2.13 21.56
C PRO A 56 -9.00 2.03 22.07
N PRO A 57 -8.73 2.40 23.34
CA PRO A 57 -7.40 2.21 23.94
C PRO A 57 -7.00 0.73 23.91
N ASN A 58 -5.76 0.43 23.50
CA ASN A 58 -5.23 -0.92 23.32
C ASN A 58 -5.92 -1.74 22.20
N GLY A 59 -6.78 -1.11 21.39
CA GLY A 59 -7.44 -1.72 20.24
C GLY A 59 -7.09 -1.03 18.92
N GLU A 60 -6.04 -0.20 18.90
CA GLU A 60 -5.62 0.61 17.76
C GLU A 60 -5.35 -0.25 16.52
N ALA A 61 -4.61 -1.36 16.68
CA ALA A 61 -4.23 -2.24 15.58
C ALA A 61 -5.46 -2.84 14.87
N SER A 62 -6.36 -3.50 15.64
CA SER A 62 -7.57 -4.10 15.09
C SER A 62 -8.52 -3.06 14.49
N TRP A 63 -8.63 -1.88 15.12
CA TRP A 63 -9.48 -0.81 14.60
C TRP A 63 -8.94 -0.25 13.28
N ILE A 64 -7.61 -0.10 13.15
CA ILE A 64 -6.96 0.38 11.91
C ILE A 64 -7.03 -0.69 10.82
N GLU A 65 -6.82 -1.96 11.15
CA GLU A 65 -7.02 -3.08 10.22
C GLU A 65 -8.45 -3.07 9.66
N ASP A 66 -9.46 -2.96 10.53
CA ASP A 66 -10.87 -2.86 10.14
C ASP A 66 -11.13 -1.66 9.21
N LEU A 67 -10.51 -0.52 9.51
CA LEU A 67 -10.64 0.70 8.71
C LEU A 67 -10.01 0.51 7.33
N VAL A 68 -8.79 -0.03 7.26
CA VAL A 68 -8.07 -0.32 6.01
C VAL A 68 -8.85 -1.31 5.16
N GLN A 69 -9.34 -2.39 5.78
CA GLN A 69 -10.15 -3.40 5.08
C GLN A 69 -11.38 -2.76 4.45
N LYS A 70 -12.21 -2.07 5.24
CA LYS A 70 -13.50 -1.53 4.77
C LYS A 70 -13.37 -0.36 3.81
N LYS A 71 -12.35 0.51 3.99
CA LYS A 71 -12.24 1.79 3.27
C LYS A 71 -11.19 1.82 2.17
N ILE A 72 -10.29 0.84 2.11
CA ILE A 72 -9.20 0.81 1.13
C ILE A 72 -9.20 -0.50 0.34
N ILE A 73 -9.33 -1.66 0.98
CA ILE A 73 -9.17 -2.97 0.33
C ILE A 73 -10.49 -3.47 -0.29
N ASP A 74 -11.57 -3.47 0.49
CA ASP A 74 -12.89 -3.89 0.02
C ASP A 74 -13.36 -2.97 -1.10
N ASN A 75 -13.84 -3.51 -2.22
CA ASN A 75 -14.34 -2.72 -3.35
C ASN A 75 -13.40 -1.58 -3.77
N TRP A 76 -12.08 -1.78 -3.64
CA TRP A 76 -11.07 -0.75 -3.79
C TRP A 76 -11.21 0.02 -5.10
N GLU A 77 -11.58 -0.67 -6.20
CA GLU A 77 -11.75 -0.04 -7.51
C GLU A 77 -12.78 1.09 -7.50
N SER A 78 -13.85 0.97 -6.70
CA SER A 78 -14.86 2.02 -6.54
C SER A 78 -14.53 3.06 -5.47
N GLN A 79 -13.63 2.74 -4.54
CA GLN A 79 -13.25 3.60 -3.40
C GLN A 79 -11.92 4.34 -3.63
N ASP A 80 -11.27 4.15 -4.77
CA ASP A 80 -9.97 4.74 -5.09
C ASP A 80 -10.08 6.21 -5.53
N GLU A 81 -10.56 7.06 -4.61
CA GLU A 81 -10.61 8.51 -4.76
C GLU A 81 -9.78 9.21 -3.68
N PRO A 82 -8.88 10.15 -4.04
CA PRO A 82 -8.36 10.35 -5.39
C PRO A 82 -7.67 9.09 -5.94
N GLU A 83 -7.51 9.00 -7.27
CA GLU A 83 -6.95 7.82 -7.94
C GLU A 83 -5.50 7.56 -7.56
N HIS A 84 -5.20 6.30 -7.27
CA HIS A 84 -3.86 5.82 -6.97
C HIS A 84 -3.71 4.35 -7.32
N LEU A 85 -4.58 3.50 -6.77
CA LEU A 85 -4.59 2.07 -7.03
C LEU A 85 -5.02 1.76 -8.48
N ARG A 86 -6.00 2.48 -9.03
CA ARG A 86 -6.43 2.31 -10.44
C ARG A 86 -5.30 2.69 -11.38
N THR A 87 -4.56 3.75 -11.08
CA THR A 87 -3.36 4.16 -11.82
C THR A 87 -2.28 3.06 -11.83
N ILE A 88 -2.05 2.39 -10.70
CA ILE A 88 -1.13 1.26 -10.62
C ILE A 88 -1.63 0.10 -11.50
N ARG A 89 -2.89 -0.30 -11.33
CA ARG A 89 -3.55 -1.34 -12.14
C ARG A 89 -3.39 -1.07 -13.64
N ASP A 90 -3.81 0.10 -14.07
CA ASP A 90 -3.85 0.47 -15.48
C ASP A 90 -2.44 0.53 -16.08
N ARG A 91 -1.43 0.94 -15.30
CA ARG A 91 -0.04 0.88 -15.74
C ARG A 91 0.44 -0.56 -15.98
N LEU A 92 0.07 -1.51 -15.12
CA LEU A 92 0.44 -2.91 -15.31
C LEU A 92 -0.28 -3.54 -16.50
N LEU A 93 -1.58 -3.28 -16.66
CA LEU A 93 -2.41 -3.93 -17.68
C LEU A 93 -2.22 -3.32 -19.08
N ASN A 94 -2.05 -2.00 -19.18
CA ASN A 94 -1.90 -1.30 -20.46
C ASN A 94 -0.46 -1.21 -20.96
N SER A 95 0.50 -1.77 -20.22
CA SER A 95 1.88 -1.88 -20.68
C SER A 95 1.99 -2.77 -21.90
N HIS A 96 2.82 -2.38 -22.85
CA HIS A 96 3.22 -3.26 -23.96
C HIS A 96 3.99 -4.51 -23.50
N ARG A 97 4.39 -4.58 -22.23
CA ARG A 97 5.03 -5.73 -21.56
C ARG A 97 4.13 -6.35 -20.48
N SER A 98 2.83 -6.12 -20.48
CA SER A 98 1.90 -6.55 -19.41
C SER A 98 2.10 -8.00 -18.98
N GLN A 99 2.19 -8.94 -19.94
CA GLN A 99 2.43 -10.36 -19.65
C GLN A 99 3.76 -10.63 -18.91
N LEU A 100 4.83 -9.89 -19.20
CA LEU A 100 6.11 -10.01 -18.51
C LEU A 100 6.04 -9.39 -17.11
N LEU A 101 5.40 -8.22 -16.98
CA LEU A 101 5.19 -7.56 -15.69
C LEU A 101 4.38 -8.44 -14.74
N LEU A 102 3.26 -8.99 -15.21
CA LEU A 102 2.39 -9.85 -14.40
C LEU A 102 3.09 -11.16 -14.01
N ARG A 103 3.95 -11.72 -14.86
CA ARG A 103 4.76 -12.90 -14.49
C ARG A 103 5.83 -12.58 -13.45
N LEU A 104 6.54 -11.47 -13.60
CA LEU A 104 7.53 -11.04 -12.62
C LEU A 104 6.86 -10.72 -11.27
N TYR A 105 5.73 -10.02 -11.31
CA TYR A 105 4.98 -9.70 -10.11
C TYR A 105 4.41 -10.94 -9.41
N GLU A 106 3.93 -11.93 -10.17
CA GLU A 106 3.53 -13.22 -9.59
C GLU A 106 4.67 -13.90 -8.85
N ARG A 107 5.88 -13.89 -9.43
CA ARG A 107 7.07 -14.46 -8.80
C ARG A 107 7.36 -13.76 -7.46
N ILE A 108 7.30 -12.42 -7.44
CA ILE A 108 7.46 -11.63 -6.21
C ILE A 108 6.40 -12.00 -5.17
N LEU A 109 5.13 -12.19 -5.57
CA LEU A 109 4.07 -12.60 -4.64
C LEU A 109 4.30 -13.99 -4.04
N ARG A 110 4.82 -14.94 -4.82
CA ARG A 110 5.04 -16.33 -4.38
C ARG A 110 6.32 -16.49 -3.55
N GLU A 111 7.41 -15.88 -3.99
CA GLU A 111 8.73 -15.98 -3.36
C GLU A 111 8.89 -14.95 -2.22
N LYS A 112 7.94 -14.00 -2.09
CA LYS A 112 7.97 -12.81 -1.21
C LYS A 112 9.03 -11.79 -1.57
N GLU A 113 10.22 -12.26 -1.95
CA GLU A 113 11.36 -11.45 -2.39
C GLU A 113 12.06 -12.12 -3.57
N VAL A 114 12.46 -11.34 -4.56
CA VAL A 114 13.17 -11.81 -5.76
C VAL A 114 14.43 -10.96 -5.97
N ILE A 115 15.55 -11.57 -6.34
CA ILE A 115 16.79 -10.82 -6.63
C ILE A 115 16.51 -9.84 -7.78
N ALA A 116 16.91 -8.59 -7.61
CA ALA A 116 16.82 -7.57 -8.66
C ALA A 116 17.91 -7.79 -9.71
N GLU A 117 17.52 -7.88 -10.97
CA GLU A 117 18.41 -8.09 -12.12
C GLU A 117 18.46 -6.84 -13.03
N ASP A 118 17.78 -5.76 -12.64
CA ASP A 118 17.71 -4.46 -13.33
C ASP A 118 17.16 -4.54 -14.77
N SER A 119 16.31 -5.54 -15.02
CA SER A 119 15.66 -5.76 -16.31
C SER A 119 14.59 -4.68 -16.63
N PRO A 120 14.19 -4.50 -17.92
CA PRO A 120 13.15 -3.53 -18.26
C PRO A 120 11.80 -3.74 -17.54
N PRO A 121 11.27 -4.98 -17.37
CA PRO A 121 10.06 -5.21 -16.57
C PRO A 121 10.20 -4.80 -15.11
N GLU A 122 11.37 -5.00 -14.49
CA GLU A 122 11.62 -4.58 -13.11
C GLU A 122 11.56 -3.06 -12.97
N LYS A 123 12.22 -2.34 -13.88
CA LYS A 123 12.20 -0.87 -13.89
C LYS A 123 10.78 -0.34 -13.99
N GLU A 124 9.96 -0.96 -14.82
CA GLU A 124 8.57 -0.57 -15.01
C GLU A 124 7.69 -0.90 -13.79
N LEU A 125 7.89 -2.05 -13.15
CA LEU A 125 7.25 -2.37 -11.86
C LEU A 125 7.69 -1.41 -10.75
N LEU A 126 8.97 -1.05 -10.66
CA LEU A 126 9.47 -0.07 -9.69
C LEU A 126 8.87 1.31 -9.93
N LEU A 127 8.77 1.74 -11.20
CA LEU A 127 8.15 3.01 -11.56
C LEU A 127 6.67 3.05 -11.19
N SER A 128 5.96 1.92 -11.28
CA SER A 128 4.56 1.83 -10.80
C SER A 128 4.43 2.09 -9.30
N GLY A 129 5.51 1.91 -8.53
CA GLY A 129 5.50 2.02 -7.07
C GLY A 129 4.85 0.82 -6.36
N LEU A 130 4.37 -0.18 -7.09
CA LEU A 130 3.80 -1.42 -6.56
C LEU A 130 4.83 -2.25 -5.78
N VAL A 131 6.07 -2.24 -6.27
CA VAL A 131 7.21 -2.92 -5.67
C VAL A 131 8.31 -1.93 -5.36
N ILE A 132 9.21 -2.31 -4.45
CA ILE A 132 10.44 -1.57 -4.14
C ILE A 132 11.65 -2.48 -4.29
N LYS A 133 12.80 -1.84 -4.57
CA LYS A 133 14.10 -2.48 -4.52
C LYS A 133 14.75 -2.12 -3.19
N ASP A 134 15.00 -3.10 -2.35
CA ASP A 134 15.61 -2.95 -1.03
C ASP A 134 16.76 -3.95 -0.90
N GLN A 135 17.97 -3.44 -0.62
CA GLN A 135 19.20 -4.24 -0.50
C GLN A 135 19.43 -5.26 -1.64
N GLY A 136 19.03 -4.93 -2.88
CA GLY A 136 19.17 -5.81 -4.04
C GLY A 136 18.01 -6.78 -4.28
N TRP A 137 16.94 -6.70 -3.49
CA TRP A 137 15.75 -7.54 -3.60
C TRP A 137 14.53 -6.73 -4.00
N LEU A 138 13.66 -7.32 -4.81
CA LEU A 138 12.34 -6.81 -5.16
C LEU A 138 11.29 -7.42 -4.26
N ARG A 139 10.46 -6.57 -3.66
CA ARG A 139 9.34 -6.97 -2.81
C ARG A 139 8.16 -6.03 -2.99
N VAL A 140 6.96 -6.52 -2.67
CA VAL A 140 5.75 -5.66 -2.67
C VAL A 140 5.96 -4.51 -1.68
N HIS A 141 5.61 -3.30 -2.09
CA HIS A 141 5.96 -2.09 -1.34
C HIS A 141 5.30 -2.03 0.04
N ASN A 142 4.03 -2.45 0.15
CA ASN A 142 3.30 -2.42 1.42
C ASN A 142 2.16 -3.47 1.45
N PRO A 143 1.65 -3.80 2.65
CA PRO A 143 0.55 -4.76 2.81
C PRO A 143 -0.75 -4.40 2.10
N ILE A 144 -1.11 -3.11 1.98
CA ILE A 144 -2.32 -2.69 1.25
C ILE A 144 -2.23 -3.14 -0.21
N TYR A 145 -1.10 -2.89 -0.87
CA TYR A 145 -0.90 -3.34 -2.24
C TYR A 145 -0.92 -4.85 -2.35
N GLN A 146 -0.28 -5.56 -1.41
CA GLN A 146 -0.26 -7.02 -1.43
C GLN A 146 -1.66 -7.62 -1.24
N ALA A 147 -2.52 -6.99 -0.43
CA ALA A 147 -3.89 -7.42 -0.21
C ALA A 147 -4.77 -7.21 -1.45
N ILE A 148 -4.55 -6.11 -2.18
CA ILE A 148 -5.33 -5.71 -3.36
C ILE A 148 -4.86 -6.42 -4.62
N PHE A 149 -3.58 -6.30 -4.94
CA PHE A 149 -2.94 -6.91 -6.11
C PHE A 149 -2.45 -8.32 -5.76
N ASN A 150 -3.30 -9.13 -5.14
CA ASN A 150 -2.98 -10.48 -4.71
C ASN A 150 -3.02 -11.50 -5.87
N LEU A 151 -2.78 -12.78 -5.58
CA LEU A 151 -2.81 -13.86 -6.58
C LEU A 151 -4.19 -14.02 -7.26
N ASP A 152 -5.29 -13.76 -6.55
CA ASP A 152 -6.64 -13.84 -7.13
C ASP A 152 -6.89 -12.70 -8.12
N TRP A 153 -6.47 -11.48 -7.76
CA TRP A 153 -6.49 -10.34 -8.69
C TRP A 153 -5.65 -10.64 -9.93
N LEU A 154 -4.44 -11.20 -9.75
CA LEU A 154 -3.54 -11.55 -10.83
C LEU A 154 -4.13 -12.62 -11.77
N ALA A 155 -4.82 -13.63 -11.23
CA ALA A 155 -5.49 -14.66 -12.02
C ALA A 155 -6.58 -14.07 -12.91
N ARG A 156 -7.38 -13.12 -12.39
CA ARG A 156 -8.37 -12.37 -13.19
C ARG A 156 -7.70 -11.49 -14.23
N ALA A 157 -6.66 -10.76 -13.85
CA ALA A 157 -5.92 -9.85 -14.74
C ALA A 157 -5.30 -10.54 -15.96
N LYS A 158 -4.83 -11.79 -15.81
CA LYS A 158 -4.28 -12.59 -16.91
C LYS A 158 -5.33 -13.21 -17.84
N SER A 159 -6.59 -13.23 -17.41
CA SER A 159 -7.70 -13.83 -18.16
C SER A 159 -8.43 -12.83 -19.05
N THR A 160 -8.06 -11.54 -18.96
CA THR A 160 -8.58 -10.42 -19.75
C THR A 160 -7.67 -10.14 -20.94
#